data_AF-C7XSP2-F1
#
_entry.id   AF-C7XSP2-F1
#
_cell.length_a   1.000
_cell.length_b   1.000
_cell.length_c   1.000
_cell.angle_alpha   90.00
_cell.angle_beta   90.00
_cell.angle_gamma   90.00
#
_symmetry.space_group_name_H-M   'P 1'
#
loop_
_entity.id
_entity.type
_entity.pdbx_description
1 polymer ?
#
loop_
_entity_poly.entity_id
_entity_poly.type
_entity_poly.pdbx_seq_one_letter_code
_entity_poly.pdbx_strand_id
1 'polypeptide(L)'
;MGIEKTIEIKAIDKEKALKRALNILGVELTENEAVEIVEKVKPRKKFFGLFGTEPGIYEVSVKTKEKEAKEKKNFTSKAEKIEKSPKYEKQEKFEKIEKVDISYKNNNENIELEKEITEKVSFFVEKMKLDIKFKLKRIKERVYVVEFFGKDNALVIGQKGKTLNSFEYLLNSMIKNCRIEIDVERFKEKRNETLRILAKRMAEKVSRYGKTVRLNAMPPRERKIIHEVVNKYPDLDTYSEGRDPKRYIVIKKKR
;
A
#
# COMPACT_ATOMS: atom_id res chain seq x y z
N MET A 1 -32.43 21.32 1.08
CA MET A 1 -31.73 21.51 -0.20
C MET A 1 -30.68 20.41 -0.29
N GLY A 2 -31.07 19.25 -0.84
CA GLY A 2 -30.21 18.08 -0.91
C GLY A 2 -28.92 18.36 -1.68
N ILE A 3 -27.79 17.87 -1.16
CA ILE A 3 -26.50 18.02 -1.83
C ILE A 3 -26.44 16.97 -2.94
N GLU A 4 -26.50 17.41 -4.20
CA GLU A 4 -26.23 16.56 -5.36
C GLU A 4 -24.73 16.56 -5.65
N LYS A 5 -24.13 15.37 -5.68
CA LYS A 5 -22.72 15.19 -6.04
C LYS A 5 -22.62 14.37 -7.32
N THR A 6 -21.98 14.92 -8.35
CA THR A 6 -21.82 14.26 -9.66
C THR A 6 -20.34 14.16 -10.05
N ILE A 7 -19.93 13.02 -10.61
CA ILE A 7 -18.56 12.79 -11.10
C ILE A 7 -18.53 11.91 -12.36
N GLU A 8 -17.63 12.24 -13.29
CA GLU A 8 -17.33 11.39 -14.45
C GLU A 8 -16.18 10.41 -14.17
N ILE A 9 -16.40 9.13 -14.47
CA ILE A 9 -15.46 8.04 -14.22
C ILE A 9 -15.22 7.24 -15.50
N LYS A 10 -13.93 7.01 -15.81
CA LYS A 10 -13.51 6.02 -16.80
C LYS A 10 -13.53 4.62 -16.19
N ALA A 11 -14.32 3.71 -16.77
CA ALA A 11 -14.42 2.33 -16.30
C ALA A 11 -14.73 1.35 -17.44
N ILE A 12 -14.52 0.06 -17.20
CA ILE A 12 -14.83 -1.01 -18.16
C ILE A 12 -16.27 -1.53 -18.01
N ASP A 13 -16.97 -1.16 -16.93
CA ASP A 13 -18.37 -1.48 -16.65
C ASP A 13 -18.95 -0.50 -15.61
N LYS A 14 -20.28 -0.50 -15.46
CA LYS A 14 -21.03 0.38 -14.54
C LYS A 14 -20.70 0.11 -13.06
N GLU A 15 -20.46 -1.14 -12.67
CA GLU A 15 -20.11 -1.49 -11.29
C GLU A 15 -18.78 -0.88 -10.86
N LYS A 16 -17.76 -0.97 -11.70
CA LYS A 16 -16.46 -0.34 -11.43
C LYS A 16 -16.54 1.17 -11.49
N ALA A 17 -17.41 1.74 -12.33
CA ALA A 17 -17.68 3.17 -12.33
C ALA A 17 -18.27 3.61 -10.98
N LEU A 18 -19.31 2.91 -10.50
CA LEU A 18 -19.95 3.18 -9.21
C LEU A 18 -18.96 3.06 -8.05
N LYS A 19 -18.23 1.95 -7.97
CA LYS A 19 -17.27 1.71 -6.88
C LYS A 19 -16.18 2.78 -6.83
N ARG A 20 -15.70 3.24 -8.00
CA ARG A 20 -14.73 4.34 -8.08
C ARG A 20 -15.34 5.69 -7.73
N ALA A 21 -16.56 5.97 -8.22
CA ALA A 21 -17.27 7.21 -7.91
C ALA A 21 -17.52 7.34 -6.41
N LEU A 22 -18.04 6.30 -5.75
CA LEU A 22 -18.30 6.30 -4.30
C LEU A 22 -17.02 6.52 -3.49
N ASN A 23 -15.92 5.87 -3.89
CA ASN A 23 -14.62 6.04 -3.25
C ASN A 23 -14.08 7.48 -3.41
N ILE A 24 -14.23 8.08 -4.60
CA ILE A 24 -13.77 9.46 -4.85
C ILE A 24 -14.65 10.49 -4.15
N LEU A 25 -15.97 10.28 -4.14
CA LEU A 25 -16.94 11.17 -3.49
C LEU A 25 -16.94 11.02 -1.96
N GLY A 26 -16.28 9.98 -1.43
CA GLY A 26 -16.23 9.67 -0.01
C GLY A 26 -17.60 9.34 0.58
N VAL A 27 -18.46 8.68 -0.21
CA VAL A 27 -19.84 8.37 0.19
C VAL A 27 -19.99 6.86 0.35
N GLU A 28 -20.45 6.42 1.52
CA GLU A 28 -20.94 5.07 1.75
C GLU A 28 -22.44 5.06 1.52
N LEU A 29 -22.93 4.20 0.62
CA LEU A 29 -24.34 4.16 0.25
C LEU A 29 -25.21 3.84 1.46
N THR A 30 -25.94 4.83 1.95
CA THR A 30 -26.96 4.65 2.98
C THR A 30 -28.34 4.47 2.33
N GLU A 31 -29.31 3.94 3.08
CA GLU A 31 -30.69 3.73 2.59
C GLU A 31 -31.39 5.02 2.10
N ASN A 32 -30.85 6.19 2.45
CA ASN A 32 -31.40 7.49 2.09
C ASN A 32 -30.76 8.11 0.83
N GLU A 33 -29.85 7.42 0.16
CA GLU A 33 -29.17 7.92 -1.04
C GLU A 33 -29.66 7.21 -2.30
N ALA A 34 -30.02 8.00 -3.31
CA ALA A 34 -30.29 7.49 -4.65
C ALA A 34 -29.06 7.72 -5.53
N VAL A 35 -28.62 6.67 -6.23
CA VAL A 35 -27.54 6.77 -7.22
C VAL A 35 -28.09 6.62 -8.62
N GLU A 36 -27.72 7.54 -9.49
CA GLU A 36 -27.99 7.49 -10.91
C GLU A 36 -26.67 7.32 -11.67
N ILE A 37 -26.63 6.40 -12.65
CA ILE A 37 -25.45 6.12 -13.47
C ILE A 37 -25.81 6.22 -14.95
N VAL A 38 -25.23 7.19 -15.64
CA VAL A 38 -25.40 7.41 -17.08
C VAL A 38 -24.14 6.98 -17.83
N GLU A 39 -24.28 6.09 -18.80
CA GLU A 39 -23.18 5.70 -19.69
C GLU A 39 -23.08 6.69 -20.85
N LYS A 40 -22.07 7.56 -20.84
CA LYS A 40 -21.82 8.54 -21.90
C LYS A 40 -21.07 7.94 -23.08
N VAL A 41 -20.13 7.03 -22.81
CA VAL A 41 -19.33 6.37 -23.84
C VAL A 41 -19.18 4.89 -23.52
N LYS A 42 -19.52 4.02 -24.47
CA LYS A 42 -19.38 2.57 -24.34
C LYS A 42 -17.91 2.13 -24.34
N PRO A 43 -17.52 1.17 -23.48
CA PRO A 43 -16.21 0.54 -23.59
C PRO A 43 -16.09 -0.21 -24.91
N ARG A 44 -14.91 -0.14 -25.55
CA ARG A 44 -14.66 -0.76 -26.86
C ARG A 44 -13.40 -1.62 -26.85
N LYS A 45 -13.42 -2.77 -27.54
CA LYS A 45 -12.25 -3.63 -27.68
C LYS A 45 -11.22 -2.95 -28.59
N LYS A 46 -9.95 -2.89 -28.18
CA LYS A 46 -8.85 -2.39 -29.02
C LYS A 46 -8.33 -3.52 -29.92
N PHE A 47 -7.91 -3.17 -31.14
CA PHE A 47 -7.26 -4.02 -32.17
C PHE A 47 -7.48 -5.53 -31.99
N PHE A 48 -8.61 -6.04 -32.50
CA PHE A 48 -8.95 -7.47 -32.52
C PHE A 48 -8.75 -8.23 -31.18
N GLY A 49 -8.85 -7.55 -30.04
CA GLY A 49 -8.74 -8.17 -28.71
C GLY A 49 -7.32 -8.39 -28.18
N LEU A 50 -6.28 -8.00 -28.94
CA LEU A 50 -4.88 -8.21 -28.53
C LEU A 50 -4.37 -7.20 -27.49
N PHE A 51 -5.04 -6.06 -27.33
CA PHE A 51 -4.56 -4.95 -26.48
C PHE A 51 -5.57 -4.52 -25.40
N GLY A 52 -6.50 -5.42 -25.06
CA GLY A 52 -7.52 -5.18 -24.03
C GLY A 52 -8.65 -4.24 -24.46
N THR A 53 -9.40 -3.77 -23.48
CA THR A 53 -10.58 -2.89 -23.66
C THR A 53 -10.23 -1.44 -23.34
N GLU A 54 -10.61 -0.53 -24.23
CA GLU A 54 -10.67 0.89 -23.91
C GLU A 54 -11.84 1.11 -22.94
N PRO A 55 -11.60 1.74 -21.77
CA PRO A 55 -12.68 2.01 -20.83
C PRO A 55 -13.68 3.01 -21.41
N GLY A 56 -14.96 2.79 -21.11
CA GLY A 56 -16.05 3.73 -21.35
C GLY A 56 -16.04 4.88 -20.33
N ILE A 57 -16.93 5.84 -20.51
CA ILE A 57 -17.11 7.00 -19.63
C ILE A 57 -18.51 6.94 -19.04
N TYR A 58 -18.59 7.04 -17.71
CA TYR A 58 -19.80 6.97 -16.92
C TYR A 58 -19.92 8.22 -16.05
N GLU A 59 -21.08 8.86 -16.03
CA GLU A 59 -21.41 9.90 -15.06
C GLU A 59 -22.21 9.27 -13.92
N VAL A 60 -21.79 9.53 -12.68
CA VAL A 60 -22.43 9.01 -11.47
C VAL A 60 -22.88 10.18 -10.61
N SER A 61 -24.18 10.23 -10.33
CA SER A 61 -24.83 11.26 -9.49
C SER A 61 -25.41 10.64 -8.24
N VAL A 62 -25.11 11.21 -7.07
CA VAL A 62 -25.65 10.79 -5.77
C VAL A 62 -26.56 11.88 -5.22
N LYS A 63 -27.83 11.55 -4.96
CA LYS A 63 -28.86 12.44 -4.42
C LYS A 63 -29.34 11.95 -3.05
N THR A 64 -29.38 12.83 -2.06
CA THR A 64 -29.96 12.54 -0.73
C THR A 64 -31.48 12.70 -0.78
N LYS A 65 -32.22 11.67 -0.34
CA LYS A 65 -33.68 11.71 -0.19
C LYS A 65 -34.02 12.42 1.13
N GLU A 66 -34.67 13.58 1.05
CA GLU A 66 -35.31 14.21 2.22
C GLU A 66 -36.55 13.40 2.64
N LYS A 67 -36.71 13.11 3.94
CA LYS A 67 -37.87 12.39 4.49
C LYS A 67 -38.99 13.38 4.79
N GLU A 68 -40.06 13.38 4.00
CA GLU A 68 -41.35 13.91 4.44
C GLU A 68 -42.03 12.91 5.39
N ALA A 69 -42.50 13.41 6.53
CA ALA A 69 -43.20 12.64 7.56
C ALA A 69 -44.70 12.51 7.25
N LYS A 70 -45.23 11.28 7.16
CA LYS A 70 -46.67 10.96 7.40
C LYS A 70 -46.86 9.56 8.01
N GLU A 71 -47.12 9.58 9.33
CA GLU A 71 -48.10 8.83 10.14
C GLU A 71 -49.05 7.81 9.44
N LYS A 72 -49.09 6.53 9.92
CA LYS A 72 -50.21 5.86 10.66
C LYS A 72 -50.30 4.32 10.53
N LYS A 73 -50.35 3.68 11.71
CA LYS A 73 -51.26 2.62 12.24
C LYS A 73 -51.18 1.14 11.77
N ASN A 74 -50.75 0.31 12.75
CA ASN A 74 -51.36 -0.91 13.35
C ASN A 74 -52.16 -1.91 12.49
N PHE A 75 -51.86 -3.21 12.63
CA PHE A 75 -52.79 -4.21 13.20
C PHE A 75 -52.08 -5.51 13.67
N THR A 76 -52.64 -6.06 14.74
CA THR A 76 -52.27 -7.21 15.59
C THR A 76 -52.71 -8.59 15.06
N SER A 77 -52.05 -9.67 15.50
CA SER A 77 -52.72 -10.91 15.95
C SER A 77 -51.80 -11.82 16.77
N LYS A 78 -52.43 -12.71 17.56
CA LYS A 78 -52.05 -13.28 18.86
C LYS A 78 -51.98 -14.83 18.75
N ALA A 79 -51.11 -15.46 19.57
CA ALA A 79 -51.18 -16.80 20.20
C ALA A 79 -51.26 -18.06 19.28
N GLU A 80 -50.69 -19.24 19.56
CA GLU A 80 -50.62 -20.06 20.79
C GLU A 80 -49.37 -20.98 20.88
N LYS A 81 -49.14 -21.49 22.11
CA LYS A 81 -48.07 -22.40 22.60
C LYS A 81 -48.47 -23.88 22.44
N ILE A 82 -47.50 -24.81 22.46
CA ILE A 82 -47.41 -25.98 23.38
C ILE A 82 -45.97 -26.56 23.37
N GLU A 83 -45.61 -27.13 24.52
CA GLU A 83 -44.29 -27.41 25.12
C GLU A 83 -43.53 -28.66 24.62
N LYS A 84 -42.19 -28.66 24.75
CA LYS A 84 -41.39 -29.50 25.68
C LYS A 84 -39.86 -29.34 25.45
N SER A 85 -39.12 -29.14 26.53
CA SER A 85 -37.66 -28.97 26.67
C SER A 85 -36.97 -30.27 27.18
N PRO A 86 -35.64 -30.41 27.41
CA PRO A 86 -34.51 -29.44 27.28
C PRO A 86 -33.15 -30.00 26.72
N LYS A 87 -32.14 -29.10 26.63
CA LYS A 87 -30.65 -29.30 26.57
C LYS A 87 -30.06 -29.73 25.19
N TYR A 88 -29.06 -29.11 24.54
CA TYR A 88 -27.99 -28.15 24.85
C TYR A 88 -27.63 -27.40 23.54
N GLU A 89 -27.49 -26.06 23.55
CA GLU A 89 -26.41 -25.31 22.88
C GLU A 89 -26.67 -23.80 23.01
N LYS A 90 -25.77 -23.12 23.71
CA LYS A 90 -25.76 -21.67 23.91
C LYS A 90 -24.34 -21.21 23.55
N GLN A 91 -24.28 -20.09 22.83
CA GLN A 91 -23.13 -19.20 22.62
C GLN A 91 -22.49 -19.18 21.21
N GLU A 92 -23.31 -19.03 20.17
CA GLU A 92 -22.93 -18.24 18.99
C GLU A 92 -23.70 -16.92 18.99
N LYS A 93 -23.19 -15.89 19.70
CA LYS A 93 -23.71 -14.52 19.56
C LYS A 93 -22.74 -13.39 19.94
N PHE A 94 -21.48 -13.70 20.26
CA PHE A 94 -20.47 -12.69 20.61
C PHE A 94 -19.53 -12.26 19.46
N GLU A 95 -19.43 -13.00 18.35
CA GLU A 95 -18.44 -12.68 17.29
C GLU A 95 -18.82 -11.58 16.29
N LYS A 96 -20.11 -11.23 16.14
CA LYS A 96 -20.54 -10.29 15.08
C LYS A 96 -20.42 -8.81 15.44
N ILE A 97 -20.31 -8.47 16.73
CA ILE A 97 -20.21 -7.08 17.20
C ILE A 97 -18.74 -6.61 17.15
N GLU A 98 -17.78 -7.48 17.53
CA GLU A 98 -16.35 -7.12 17.52
C GLU A 98 -15.76 -6.91 16.12
N LYS A 99 -16.15 -7.71 15.11
CA LYS A 99 -15.59 -7.62 13.75
C LYS A 99 -15.98 -6.33 13.01
N VAL A 100 -17.12 -5.73 13.36
CA VAL A 100 -17.62 -4.50 12.74
C VAL A 100 -16.92 -3.28 13.34
N ASP A 101 -16.78 -3.21 14.67
CA ASP A 101 -16.10 -2.11 15.36
C ASP A 101 -14.60 -2.05 15.06
N ILE A 102 -13.93 -3.20 14.91
CA ILE A 102 -12.51 -3.27 14.54
C ILE A 102 -12.30 -2.78 13.09
N SER A 103 -13.21 -3.11 12.15
CA SER A 103 -13.10 -2.66 10.76
C SER A 103 -13.23 -1.14 10.62
N TYR A 104 -14.19 -0.52 11.32
CA TYR A 104 -14.38 0.94 11.31
C TYR A 104 -13.26 1.69 12.07
N LYS A 105 -12.82 1.19 13.23
CA LYS A 105 -11.63 1.74 13.92
C LYS A 105 -10.39 1.65 13.04
N ASN A 106 -10.15 0.50 12.43
CA ASN A 106 -9.00 0.32 11.56
C ASN A 106 -9.07 1.26 10.35
N ASN A 107 -10.23 1.45 9.72
CA ASN A 107 -10.35 2.41 8.62
C ASN A 107 -10.05 3.85 9.06
N ASN A 108 -10.60 4.30 10.19
CA ASN A 108 -10.33 5.65 10.71
C ASN A 108 -8.85 5.85 11.09
N GLU A 109 -8.25 4.87 11.78
CA GLU A 109 -6.82 4.89 12.12
C GLU A 109 -5.93 4.95 10.87
N ASN A 110 -6.28 4.20 9.82
CA ASN A 110 -5.51 4.22 8.58
C ASN A 110 -5.67 5.55 7.83
N ILE A 111 -6.85 6.16 7.83
CA ILE A 111 -7.07 7.50 7.24
C ILE A 111 -6.23 8.55 7.99
N GLU A 112 -6.16 8.47 9.31
CA GLU A 112 -5.35 9.38 10.12
C GLU A 112 -3.85 9.20 9.84
N LEU A 113 -3.37 7.95 9.76
CA LEU A 113 -1.99 7.65 9.36
C LEU A 113 -1.68 8.14 7.95
N GLU A 114 -2.58 7.96 6.98
CA GLU A 114 -2.36 8.43 5.61
C GLU A 114 -2.25 9.96 5.54
N LYS A 115 -3.05 10.69 6.34
CA LYS A 115 -2.93 12.14 6.48
C LYS A 115 -1.59 12.53 7.11
N GLU A 116 -1.23 11.92 8.23
CA GLU A 116 0.03 12.20 8.94
C GLU A 116 1.26 11.94 8.04
N ILE A 117 1.26 10.83 7.29
CA ILE A 117 2.32 10.51 6.32
C ILE A 117 2.37 11.57 5.23
N THR A 118 1.22 11.93 4.66
CA THR A 118 1.13 12.91 3.57
C THR A 118 1.63 14.28 4.02
N GLU A 119 1.23 14.74 5.20
CA GLU A 119 1.65 16.03 5.77
C GLU A 119 3.16 16.07 6.00
N LYS A 120 3.71 15.06 6.67
CA LYS A 120 5.15 14.98 6.94
C LYS A 120 5.98 14.89 5.66
N VAL A 121 5.57 14.04 4.72
CA VAL A 121 6.27 13.92 3.43
C VAL A 121 6.21 15.22 2.65
N SER A 122 5.04 15.87 2.58
CA SER A 122 4.88 17.18 1.91
C SER A 122 5.79 18.24 2.52
N PHE A 123 5.82 18.33 3.85
CA PHE A 123 6.71 19.23 4.56
C PHE A 123 8.19 19.01 4.18
N PHE A 124 8.66 17.76 4.14
CA PHE A 124 10.03 17.48 3.73
C PHE A 124 10.31 17.86 2.28
N VAL A 125 9.42 17.47 1.35
CA VAL A 125 9.56 17.79 -0.07
C VAL A 125 9.66 19.31 -0.29
N GLU A 126 8.80 20.09 0.38
CA GLU A 126 8.83 21.55 0.34
C GLU A 126 10.14 22.13 0.91
N LYS A 127 10.59 21.63 2.07
CA LYS A 127 11.82 22.13 2.71
C LYS A 127 13.09 21.76 1.97
N MET A 128 13.10 20.63 1.26
CA MET A 128 14.23 20.20 0.44
C MET A 128 14.43 21.09 -0.80
N LYS A 129 13.41 21.86 -1.21
CA LYS A 129 13.44 22.72 -2.41
C LYS A 129 13.84 21.96 -3.68
N LEU A 130 13.35 20.74 -3.82
CA LEU A 130 13.59 19.87 -4.98
C LEU A 130 12.31 19.75 -5.82
N ASP A 131 12.45 19.61 -7.14
CA ASP A 131 11.36 19.29 -8.06
C ASP A 131 11.01 17.80 -7.95
N ILE A 132 10.28 17.47 -6.88
CA ILE A 132 9.86 16.12 -6.52
C ILE A 132 8.40 16.13 -6.10
N LYS A 133 7.67 15.14 -6.59
CA LYS A 133 6.29 14.81 -6.22
C LYS A 133 6.27 13.41 -5.65
N PHE A 134 5.19 13.07 -4.96
CA PHE A 134 5.01 11.73 -4.41
C PHE A 134 3.60 11.21 -4.57
N LYS A 135 3.47 9.88 -4.47
CA LYS A 135 2.21 9.15 -4.35
C LYS A 135 2.29 8.24 -3.13
N LEU A 136 1.28 8.31 -2.27
CA LEU A 136 1.11 7.38 -1.16
C LEU A 136 0.25 6.20 -1.61
N LYS A 137 0.70 4.98 -1.31
CA LYS A 137 -0.03 3.74 -1.54
C LYS A 137 -0.02 2.90 -0.28
N ARG A 138 -1.19 2.54 0.22
CA ARG A 138 -1.30 1.52 1.25
C ARG A 138 -1.20 0.14 0.60
N ILE A 139 -0.25 -0.67 1.03
CA ILE A 139 -0.04 -2.02 0.48
C ILE A 139 -0.56 -3.12 1.39
N LYS A 140 -0.55 -2.89 2.71
CA LYS A 140 -1.12 -3.77 3.75
C LYS A 140 -1.61 -2.92 4.91
N GLU A 141 -2.23 -3.55 5.91
CA GLU A 141 -2.54 -2.87 7.16
C GLU A 141 -1.28 -2.27 7.79
N ARG A 142 -1.32 -0.96 8.07
CA ARG A 142 -0.21 -0.19 8.63
C ARG A 142 1.10 -0.28 7.83
N VAL A 143 1.06 -0.64 6.54
CA VAL A 143 2.23 -0.63 5.64
C VAL A 143 1.97 0.22 4.42
N TYR A 144 2.79 1.25 4.25
CA TYR A 144 2.65 2.28 3.25
C TYR A 144 3.88 2.38 2.36
N VAL A 145 3.66 2.69 1.09
CA VAL A 145 4.72 2.98 0.12
C VAL A 145 4.57 4.42 -0.33
N VAL A 146 5.64 5.20 -0.16
CA VAL A 146 5.79 6.55 -0.70
C VAL A 146 6.63 6.45 -1.97
N GLU A 147 6.01 6.69 -3.12
CA GLU A 147 6.69 6.65 -4.41
C GLU A 147 7.01 8.08 -4.86
N PHE A 148 8.30 8.42 -4.90
CA PHE A 148 8.76 9.72 -5.39
C PHE A 148 9.01 9.70 -6.91
N PHE A 149 8.72 10.82 -7.55
CA PHE A 149 9.00 11.07 -8.96
C PHE A 149 9.15 12.57 -9.23
N GLY A 150 10.03 12.94 -10.17
CA GLY A 150 10.35 14.34 -10.46
C GLY A 150 11.69 14.48 -11.14
N LYS A 151 12.10 15.72 -11.44
CA LYS A 151 13.38 15.98 -12.12
C LYS A 151 14.58 15.72 -11.22
N ASP A 152 14.40 15.93 -9.90
CA ASP A 152 15.47 15.80 -8.91
C ASP A 152 15.52 14.41 -8.24
N ASN A 153 14.91 13.39 -8.86
CA ASN A 153 14.89 12.01 -8.35
C ASN A 153 16.28 11.48 -7.96
N ALA A 154 17.31 11.81 -8.76
CA ALA A 154 18.68 11.37 -8.50
C ALA A 154 19.23 11.88 -7.16
N LEU A 155 18.82 13.09 -6.72
CA LEU A 155 19.25 13.68 -5.45
C LEU A 155 18.60 12.98 -4.26
N VAL A 156 17.32 12.60 -4.36
CA VAL A 156 16.63 11.82 -3.32
C VAL A 156 17.15 10.39 -3.24
N ILE A 157 17.51 9.78 -4.37
CA ILE A 157 18.21 8.48 -4.35
C ILE A 157 19.55 8.63 -3.61
N GLY A 158 20.34 9.63 -4.02
CA GLY A 158 21.68 9.87 -3.49
C GLY A 158 22.65 8.72 -3.79
N GLN A 159 23.86 8.81 -3.24
CA GLN A 159 24.91 7.84 -3.53
C GLN A 159 24.51 6.42 -3.10
N LYS A 160 24.30 5.52 -4.07
CA LYS A 160 23.92 4.12 -3.84
C LYS A 160 22.64 3.97 -2.98
N GLY A 161 21.73 4.94 -3.02
CA GLY A 161 20.49 4.89 -2.23
C GLY A 161 20.62 5.37 -0.78
N LYS A 162 21.76 5.95 -0.37
CA LYS A 162 21.97 6.39 1.02
C LYS A 162 20.96 7.45 1.46
N THR A 163 20.72 8.46 0.62
CA THR A 163 19.76 9.53 0.93
C THR A 163 18.35 8.96 1.07
N LEU A 164 17.94 8.10 0.14
CA LEU A 164 16.66 7.41 0.16
C LEU A 164 16.46 6.62 1.45
N ASN A 165 17.46 5.82 1.84
CA ASN A 165 17.41 5.02 3.07
C ASN A 165 17.38 5.88 4.34
N SER A 166 18.14 6.99 4.36
CA SER A 166 18.12 7.95 5.47
C SER A 166 16.76 8.62 5.61
N PHE A 167 16.13 8.96 4.48
CA PHE A 167 14.80 9.57 4.50
C PHE A 167 13.73 8.58 4.95
N GLU A 168 13.79 7.32 4.48
CA GLU A 168 12.92 6.24 4.95
C GLU A 168 13.08 6.03 6.45
N TYR A 169 14.32 5.99 6.94
CA TYR A 169 14.59 5.88 8.38
C TYR A 169 13.99 7.04 9.17
N LEU A 170 14.14 8.28 8.68
CA LEU A 170 13.60 9.47 9.34
C LEU A 170 12.07 9.39 9.47
N LEU A 171 11.36 9.08 8.37
CA LEU A 171 9.91 8.95 8.38
C LEU A 171 9.41 7.86 9.34
N ASN A 172 10.02 6.67 9.30
CA ASN A 172 9.68 5.58 10.24
C ASN A 172 10.04 5.91 11.69
N SER A 173 10.99 6.83 11.92
CA SER A 173 11.30 7.30 13.27
C SER A 173 10.27 8.32 13.76
N MET A 174 9.72 9.14 12.87
CA MET A 174 8.74 10.19 13.19
C MET A 174 7.29 9.71 13.28
N ILE A 175 6.91 8.70 12.51
CA ILE A 175 5.55 8.16 12.46
C ILE A 175 5.62 6.76 13.06
N LYS A 176 5.03 6.60 14.24
CA LYS A 176 4.99 5.31 14.94
C LYS A 176 3.78 4.49 14.47
N ASN A 177 3.74 3.21 14.81
CA ASN A 177 2.62 2.31 14.55
C ASN A 177 2.33 1.99 13.07
N CYS A 178 3.19 2.42 12.14
CA CYS A 178 3.15 1.97 10.77
C CYS A 178 4.58 1.75 10.23
N ARG A 179 4.66 1.04 9.10
CA ARG A 179 5.88 0.85 8.33
C ARG A 179 5.75 1.64 7.04
N ILE A 180 6.73 2.50 6.79
CA ILE A 180 6.80 3.33 5.59
C ILE A 180 7.97 2.85 4.75
N GLU A 181 7.71 2.53 3.49
CA GLU A 181 8.77 2.23 2.52
C GLU A 181 8.81 3.33 1.48
N ILE A 182 10.00 3.80 1.14
CA ILE A 182 10.19 4.80 0.10
C ILE A 182 10.77 4.14 -1.14
N ASP A 183 10.27 4.48 -2.32
CA ASP A 183 10.91 4.10 -3.58
C ASP A 183 10.91 5.24 -4.60
N VAL A 184 11.86 5.19 -5.52
CA VAL A 184 12.01 6.16 -6.61
C VAL A 184 12.20 5.37 -7.90
N GLU A 185 11.23 5.41 -8.81
CA GLU A 185 11.34 4.78 -10.14
C GLU A 185 11.91 3.33 -10.15
N ARG A 186 11.44 2.48 -9.22
CA ARG A 186 11.92 1.10 -9.04
C ARG A 186 13.41 1.00 -8.69
N PHE A 187 13.97 2.00 -8.04
CA PHE A 187 15.37 2.05 -7.65
C PHE A 187 15.75 0.85 -6.78
N LYS A 188 14.92 0.48 -5.80
CA LYS A 188 15.21 -0.65 -4.90
C LYS A 188 15.36 -1.98 -5.65
N GLU A 189 14.56 -2.19 -6.70
CA GLU A 189 14.62 -3.40 -7.53
C GLU A 189 15.93 -3.42 -8.35
N LYS A 190 16.20 -2.34 -9.09
CA LYS A 190 17.45 -2.17 -9.85
C LYS A 190 18.67 -2.31 -8.94
N ARG A 191 18.62 -1.73 -7.74
CA ARG A 191 19.68 -1.81 -6.74
C ARG A 191 19.92 -3.25 -6.31
N ASN A 192 18.86 -4.02 -6.06
CA ASN A 192 18.99 -5.44 -5.73
C ASN A 192 19.69 -6.23 -6.83
N GLU A 193 19.38 -5.98 -8.10
CA GLU A 193 20.06 -6.62 -9.23
C GLU A 193 21.54 -6.28 -9.26
N THR A 194 21.89 -5.00 -9.12
CA THR A 194 23.30 -4.56 -9.09
C THR A 194 24.08 -5.20 -7.94
N LEU A 195 23.45 -5.38 -6.78
CA LEU A 195 24.06 -6.03 -5.62
C LEU A 195 24.30 -7.52 -5.86
N ARG A 196 23.36 -8.21 -6.53
CA ARG A 196 23.56 -9.63 -6.91
C ARG A 196 24.72 -9.79 -7.88
N ILE A 197 24.84 -8.91 -8.87
CA ILE A 197 25.96 -8.91 -9.82
C ILE A 197 27.28 -8.65 -9.08
N LEU A 198 27.31 -7.65 -8.19
CA LEU A 198 28.48 -7.36 -7.36
C LEU A 198 28.88 -8.57 -6.51
N ALA A 199 27.92 -9.20 -5.83
CA ALA A 199 28.16 -10.36 -4.98
C ALA A 199 28.76 -11.53 -5.77
N LYS A 200 28.20 -11.87 -6.94
CA LYS A 200 28.74 -12.93 -7.82
C LYS A 200 30.19 -12.64 -8.23
N ARG A 201 30.45 -11.43 -8.72
CA ARG A 201 31.80 -11.01 -9.13
C ARG A 201 32.81 -11.11 -7.98
N MET A 202 32.41 -10.71 -6.77
CA MET A 202 33.31 -10.76 -5.62
C MET A 202 33.50 -12.19 -5.10
N ALA A 203 32.45 -13.01 -5.11
CA ALA A 203 32.54 -14.43 -4.80
C ALA A 203 33.51 -15.15 -5.75
N GLU A 204 33.35 -14.97 -7.06
CA GLU A 204 34.26 -15.52 -8.08
C GLU A 204 35.71 -15.05 -7.87
N LYS A 205 35.91 -13.77 -7.55
CA LYS A 205 37.23 -13.23 -7.24
C LYS A 205 37.86 -13.91 -6.02
N VAL A 206 37.11 -14.08 -4.94
CA VAL A 206 37.62 -14.74 -3.71
C VAL A 206 37.88 -16.23 -3.96
N SER A 207 36.97 -16.91 -4.67
CA SER A 207 37.14 -18.34 -4.99
C SER A 207 38.40 -18.57 -5.86
N ARG A 208 38.59 -17.75 -6.89
CA ARG A 208 39.71 -17.87 -7.84
C ARG A 208 41.06 -17.47 -7.24
N TYR A 209 41.13 -16.39 -6.46
CA TYR A 209 42.40 -15.84 -5.96
C TYR A 209 42.67 -16.08 -4.47
N GLY A 210 41.70 -16.57 -3.72
CA GLY A 210 41.81 -16.81 -2.26
C GLY A 210 41.87 -15.54 -1.38
N LYS A 211 42.01 -14.35 -1.98
CA LYS A 211 42.11 -13.09 -1.23
C LYS A 211 40.75 -12.66 -0.69
N THR A 212 40.68 -12.39 0.61
CA THR A 212 39.48 -11.85 1.28
C THR A 212 39.08 -10.50 0.69
N VAL A 213 37.79 -10.30 0.46
CA VAL A 213 37.21 -9.05 -0.05
C VAL A 213 36.34 -8.39 1.01
N ARG A 214 36.53 -7.08 1.20
CA ARG A 214 35.66 -6.22 2.01
C ARG A 214 34.84 -5.33 1.10
N LEU A 215 33.52 -5.35 1.27
CA LEU A 215 32.60 -4.48 0.54
C LEU A 215 32.43 -3.13 1.24
N ASN A 216 31.81 -2.18 0.56
CA ASN A 216 31.37 -0.93 1.16
C ASN A 216 30.31 -1.18 2.24
N ALA A 217 30.21 -0.26 3.21
CA ALA A 217 29.11 -0.25 4.17
C ALA A 217 27.76 -0.15 3.47
N MET A 218 26.79 -0.94 3.92
CA MET A 218 25.45 -1.00 3.33
C MET A 218 24.39 -1.42 4.37
N PRO A 219 23.11 -1.02 4.18
CA PRO A 219 22.04 -1.35 5.11
C PRO A 219 21.82 -2.86 5.26
N PRO A 220 21.20 -3.31 6.37
CA PRO A 220 20.93 -4.74 6.63
C PRO A 220 20.26 -5.47 5.46
N ARG A 221 19.29 -4.84 4.78
CA ARG A 221 18.60 -5.42 3.62
C ARG A 221 19.55 -5.71 2.46
N GLU A 222 20.48 -4.79 2.16
CA GLU A 222 21.47 -4.98 1.10
C GLU A 222 22.49 -6.06 1.48
N ARG A 223 22.94 -6.08 2.74
CA ARG A 223 23.84 -7.10 3.28
C ARG A 223 23.27 -8.51 3.13
N LYS A 224 21.98 -8.69 3.42
CA LYS A 224 21.28 -9.96 3.25
C LYS A 224 21.36 -10.49 1.81
N ILE A 225 21.21 -9.61 0.81
CA ILE A 225 21.31 -10.00 -0.60
C ILE A 225 22.70 -10.52 -0.94
N ILE A 226 23.76 -9.88 -0.41
CA ILE A 226 25.13 -10.35 -0.61
C ILE A 226 25.30 -11.74 0.02
N HIS A 227 24.85 -11.91 1.27
CA HIS A 227 24.92 -13.20 1.98
C HIS A 227 24.21 -14.30 1.20
N GLU A 228 22.98 -14.06 0.75
CA GLU A 228 22.20 -15.02 -0.03
C GLU A 228 22.89 -15.47 -1.31
N VAL A 229 23.62 -14.56 -1.98
CA VAL A 229 24.36 -14.90 -3.20
C VAL A 229 25.63 -15.67 -2.88
N VAL A 230 26.41 -15.23 -1.89
CA VAL A 230 27.68 -15.85 -1.52
C VAL A 230 27.46 -17.25 -0.93
N ASN A 231 26.38 -17.48 -0.19
CA ASN A 231 26.05 -18.80 0.37
C ASN A 231 25.83 -19.90 -0.67
N LYS A 232 25.69 -19.54 -1.96
CA LYS A 232 25.62 -20.50 -3.07
C LYS A 232 26.99 -21.04 -3.49
N TYR A 233 28.08 -20.48 -2.97
CA TYR A 233 29.45 -20.89 -3.26
C TYR A 233 29.96 -21.77 -2.10
N PRO A 234 30.14 -23.10 -2.31
CA PRO A 234 30.44 -24.04 -1.23
C PRO A 234 31.76 -23.75 -0.50
N ASP A 235 32.73 -23.14 -1.18
CA ASP A 235 34.08 -22.84 -0.69
C ASP A 235 34.19 -21.47 0.00
N LEU A 236 33.11 -20.69 0.07
CA LEU A 236 33.13 -19.31 0.59
C LEU A 236 32.29 -19.12 1.85
N ASP A 237 32.73 -18.19 2.68
CA ASP A 237 32.03 -17.72 3.87
C ASP A 237 31.87 -16.19 3.83
N THR A 238 30.84 -15.70 4.51
CA THR A 238 30.46 -14.29 4.50
C THR A 238 29.94 -13.86 5.86
N TYR A 239 30.40 -12.72 6.35
CA TYR A 239 29.95 -12.15 7.62
C TYR A 239 29.93 -10.62 7.56
N SER A 240 29.17 -10.01 8.47
CA SER A 240 29.08 -8.55 8.57
C SER A 240 29.91 -8.01 9.73
N GLU A 241 30.76 -7.03 9.44
CA GLU A 241 31.71 -6.44 10.40
C GLU A 241 31.46 -4.94 10.58
N GLY A 242 31.70 -4.41 11.79
CA GLY A 242 31.41 -3.02 12.17
C GLY A 242 30.01 -2.80 12.76
N ARG A 243 29.66 -1.52 13.00
CA ARG A 243 28.36 -1.08 13.54
C ARG A 243 27.61 -0.21 12.53
N ASP A 244 26.30 -0.37 12.44
CA ASP A 244 25.47 0.46 11.54
C ASP A 244 25.61 1.95 11.94
N PRO A 245 25.69 2.88 10.97
CA PRO A 245 25.56 2.71 9.52
C PRO A 245 26.87 2.35 8.78
N LYS A 246 27.98 2.19 9.49
CA LYS A 246 29.31 1.88 8.92
C LYS A 246 29.56 0.36 8.75
N ARG A 247 28.55 -0.47 8.98
CA ARG A 247 28.65 -1.94 8.92
C ARG A 247 28.78 -2.42 7.48
N TYR A 248 29.74 -3.29 7.22
CA TYR A 248 30.08 -3.80 5.89
C TYR A 248 30.11 -5.33 5.83
N ILE A 249 30.29 -5.88 4.63
CA ILE A 249 30.37 -7.33 4.37
C ILE A 249 31.80 -7.74 4.06
N VAL A 250 32.22 -8.85 4.66
CA VAL A 250 33.47 -9.54 4.35
C VAL A 250 33.15 -10.86 3.69
N ILE A 251 33.80 -11.15 2.56
CA ILE A 251 33.73 -12.43 1.84
C ILE A 251 35.12 -13.06 1.86
N LYS A 252 35.21 -14.31 2.32
CA LYS A 252 36.47 -15.06 2.46
C LYS A 252 36.28 -16.51 2.02
N LYS A 253 37.38 -17.25 1.83
CA LYS A 253 37.32 -18.72 1.73
C LYS A 253 36.96 -19.33 3.08
N LYS A 254 36.25 -20.47 3.04
CA LYS A 254 36.09 -21.35 4.20
C LYS A 254 37.47 -21.88 4.59
N ARG A 255 37.67 -22.04 5.89
CA ARG A 255 38.83 -22.75 6.44
C ARG A 255 38.58 -24.25 6.34
#